data_AF-A0A497P547-F1
#
_entry.id   AF-A0A497P547-F1
#
_cell.length_a   1.000
_cell.length_b   1.000
_cell.length_c   1.000
_cell.angle_alpha   90.00
_cell.angle_beta   90.00
_cell.angle_gamma   90.00
#
_symmetry.space_group_name_H-M   'P 1'
#
loop_
_entity.id
_entity.type
_entity.pdbx_description
1 polymer ?
#
loop_
_entity_poly.entity_id
_entity_poly.type
_entity_poly.pdbx_seq_one_letter_code
_entity_poly.pdbx_strand_id
1 'polypeptide(L)'
;MTNTQKLIFGKGSIRKLAEEVKEIIGKKARIFLVTDKGIEKAGLLDKAKTSLNNEEFEVTVFDDITGEPTIETMRKASTALKEAKSNIVIGIGGGSVLDTAKAAAIMATNSGDISQYFEPAEKKIKQKPLPKILVPTTAGTGSETSPEIVAIDVEKSAKIFIADPATIADVAIVDPLMTVTCPPKQTAASGMDALAHAVECFLVSKPTPLTDAYALHAVKLIAENLREAYHHGDDVEARYNMSIAATLGGMCMVLIPCNIGHCVSEAIGVKYNIPHGISCSLVIPYQMEYNLPVCMERLASLAGYLGANTCGCSVRDAAKKAVDAVKTLIEDIELPKGLKEVNIPKADIPKLAEYLVNKRQYEYELPVWNPRKLTMENVTELLEKAWEGF
;
A
#
# COMPACT_ATOMS: atom_id res chain seq x y z
N MET A 1 4.60 -17.08 11.57
CA MET A 1 4.05 -15.92 10.85
C MET A 1 4.85 -14.71 11.28
N THR A 2 5.43 -13.99 10.34
CA THR A 2 6.20 -12.78 10.64
C THR A 2 5.26 -11.60 10.50
N ASN A 3 4.85 -10.97 11.60
CA ASN A 3 3.99 -9.78 11.57
C ASN A 3 4.67 -8.68 12.39
N THR A 4 4.17 -7.45 12.31
CA THR A 4 4.59 -6.34 13.17
C THR A 4 4.57 -6.78 14.62
N GLN A 5 5.69 -6.59 15.32
CA GLN A 5 5.87 -7.13 16.67
C GLN A 5 4.90 -6.47 17.67
N LYS A 6 4.63 -5.17 17.50
CA LYS A 6 3.68 -4.40 18.32
C LYS A 6 2.85 -3.46 17.45
N LEU A 7 1.53 -3.65 17.46
CA LEU A 7 0.56 -2.75 16.82
C LEU A 7 -0.18 -1.94 17.88
N ILE A 8 -0.06 -0.62 17.81
CA ILE A 8 -0.76 0.32 18.69
C ILE A 8 -1.79 1.05 17.86
N PHE A 9 -3.05 0.69 18.02
CA PHE A 9 -4.15 1.25 17.26
C PHE A 9 -5.05 2.11 18.16
N GLY A 10 -5.45 3.29 17.68
CA GLY A 10 -6.51 4.08 18.30
C GLY A 10 -6.30 5.58 18.25
N LYS A 11 -7.36 6.33 18.54
CA LYS A 11 -7.35 7.80 18.50
C LYS A 11 -6.36 8.36 19.52
N GLY A 12 -5.41 9.17 19.06
CA GLY A 12 -4.37 9.76 19.92
C GLY A 12 -3.27 8.78 20.33
N SER A 13 -3.16 7.62 19.67
CA SER A 13 -2.10 6.64 19.93
C SER A 13 -0.70 7.20 19.65
N ILE A 14 -0.57 8.24 18.80
CA ILE A 14 0.70 8.93 18.56
C ILE A 14 1.35 9.47 19.84
N ARG A 15 0.58 9.73 20.89
CA ARG A 15 1.11 10.18 22.19
C ARG A 15 2.02 9.15 22.86
N LYS A 16 1.91 7.87 22.50
CA LYS A 16 2.77 6.79 23.01
C LYS A 16 4.15 6.75 22.35
N LEU A 17 4.40 7.55 21.32
CA LEU A 17 5.64 7.47 20.54
C LEU A 17 6.92 7.52 21.40
N ALA A 18 7.01 8.46 22.35
CA ALA A 18 8.16 8.53 23.24
C ALA A 18 8.29 7.37 24.23
N GLU A 19 7.17 6.77 24.67
CA GLU A 19 7.18 5.57 25.50
C GLU A 19 7.78 4.39 24.73
N GLU A 20 7.36 4.21 23.48
CA GLU A 20 7.86 3.15 22.59
C GLU A 20 9.35 3.32 22.28
N VAL A 21 9.81 4.55 22.03
CA VAL A 21 11.26 4.82 21.86
C VAL A 21 12.04 4.41 23.12
N LYS A 22 11.53 4.72 24.33
CA LYS A 22 12.18 4.34 25.58
C LYS A 22 12.20 2.84 25.81
N GLU A 23 11.14 2.14 25.44
CA GLU A 23 11.06 0.69 25.54
C GLU A 23 12.12 0.00 24.65
N ILE A 24 12.35 0.54 23.44
CA ILE A 24 13.26 -0.06 22.46
C ILE A 24 14.73 0.32 22.71
N ILE A 25 15.02 1.61 22.94
CA ILE A 25 16.40 2.16 22.97
C ILE A 25 16.85 2.51 24.39
N GLY A 26 15.92 2.69 25.32
CA GLY A 26 16.18 3.25 26.64
C GLY A 26 16.07 4.78 26.66
N LYS A 27 16.66 5.38 27.70
CA LYS A 27 16.47 6.81 28.00
C LYS A 27 17.10 7.76 26.98
N LYS A 28 18.23 7.40 26.37
CA LYS A 28 18.99 8.25 25.44
C LYS A 28 18.89 7.72 24.02
N ALA A 29 18.19 8.44 23.15
CA ALA A 29 17.95 8.03 21.77
C ALA A 29 18.37 9.11 20.79
N ARG A 30 19.02 8.69 19.69
CA ARG A 30 19.24 9.53 18.51
C ARG A 30 18.30 9.05 17.43
N ILE A 31 17.24 9.81 17.20
CA ILE A 31 16.10 9.47 16.37
C ILE A 31 16.33 10.02 14.98
N PHE A 32 16.24 9.17 13.96
CA PHE A 32 16.11 9.61 12.56
C PHE A 32 14.64 9.60 12.17
N LEU A 33 14.03 10.77 12.06
CA LEU A 33 12.62 10.94 11.72
C LEU A 33 12.49 11.20 10.22
N VAL A 34 11.83 10.29 9.51
CA VAL A 34 11.56 10.38 8.07
C VAL A 34 10.12 10.86 7.87
N THR A 35 9.93 11.89 7.07
CA THR A 35 8.62 12.50 6.77
C THR A 35 8.64 13.10 5.36
N ASP A 36 7.55 13.74 4.94
CA ASP A 36 7.53 14.64 3.78
C ASP A 36 7.04 16.05 4.18
N LYS A 37 7.27 17.02 3.28
CA LYS A 37 6.89 18.43 3.46
C LYS A 37 5.39 18.65 3.54
N GLY A 38 4.57 17.76 2.98
CA GLY A 38 3.12 17.81 3.08
C GLY A 38 2.65 17.54 4.51
N ILE A 39 3.23 16.54 5.16
CA ILE A 39 2.96 16.19 6.57
C ILE A 39 3.38 17.31 7.53
N GLU A 40 4.54 17.95 7.28
CA GLU A 40 4.97 19.10 8.06
C GLU A 40 4.00 20.28 7.89
N LYS A 41 3.65 20.63 6.65
CA LYS A 41 2.68 21.71 6.36
C LYS A 41 1.29 21.44 6.95
N ALA A 42 0.90 20.18 7.10
CA ALA A 42 -0.35 19.77 7.72
C ALA A 42 -0.32 19.84 9.27
N GLY A 43 0.82 20.19 9.89
CA GLY A 43 0.96 20.27 11.34
C GLY A 43 0.93 18.90 12.05
N LEU A 44 1.01 17.79 11.29
CA LEU A 44 0.98 16.44 11.86
C LEU A 44 2.29 16.10 12.57
N LEU A 45 3.41 16.62 12.05
CA LEU A 45 4.73 16.41 12.64
C LEU A 45 4.82 16.99 14.07
N ASP A 46 4.08 18.06 14.36
CA ASP A 46 4.09 18.69 15.69
C ASP A 46 3.48 17.80 16.77
N LYS A 47 2.49 16.96 16.42
CA LYS A 47 1.92 15.96 17.34
C LYS A 47 2.98 14.95 17.77
N ALA A 48 3.82 14.51 16.84
CA ALA A 48 4.92 13.59 17.12
C ALA A 48 6.06 14.28 17.88
N LYS A 49 6.48 15.49 17.46
CA LYS A 49 7.48 16.30 18.17
C LYS A 49 7.07 16.58 19.62
N THR A 50 5.78 16.84 19.86
CA THR A 50 5.22 17.03 21.21
C THR A 50 5.38 15.77 22.06
N SER A 51 5.07 14.59 21.52
CA SER A 51 5.30 13.31 22.22
C SER A 51 6.80 13.11 22.49
N LEU A 52 7.65 13.39 21.50
CA LEU A 52 9.11 13.26 21.57
C LEU A 52 9.81 14.38 22.34
N ASN A 53 9.08 15.33 22.94
CA ASN A 53 9.66 16.44 23.70
C ASN A 53 10.29 15.93 25.01
N ASN A 54 11.52 15.44 24.90
CA ASN A 54 12.31 14.85 25.97
C ASN A 54 13.77 15.28 25.79
N GLU A 55 14.38 15.86 26.81
CA GLU A 55 15.77 16.37 26.75
C GLU A 55 16.81 15.27 26.46
N GLU A 56 16.46 13.99 26.66
CA GLU A 56 17.35 12.87 26.36
C GLU A 56 17.21 12.34 24.92
N PHE A 57 16.30 12.91 24.12
CA PHE A 57 16.09 12.56 22.72
C PHE A 57 16.67 13.62 21.78
N GLU A 58 17.56 13.18 20.89
CA GLU A 58 18.07 13.99 19.79
C GLU A 58 17.36 13.57 18.50
N VAL A 59 16.58 14.48 17.90
CA VAL A 59 15.78 14.19 16.70
C VAL A 59 16.41 14.86 15.49
N THR A 60 16.83 14.07 14.51
CA THR A 60 17.19 14.56 13.16
C THR A 60 16.06 14.26 12.20
N VAL A 61 15.58 15.26 11.46
CA VAL A 61 14.49 15.13 10.50
C VAL A 61 15.03 15.03 9.08
N PHE A 62 14.50 14.09 8.31
CA PHE A 62 14.67 13.97 6.86
C PHE A 62 13.31 14.11 6.18
N ASP A 63 13.14 15.13 5.37
CA ASP A 63 11.88 15.51 4.70
C ASP A 63 12.02 15.66 3.17
N ASP A 64 13.16 15.25 2.59
CA ASP A 64 13.43 15.30 1.14
C ASP A 64 12.78 14.11 0.42
N ILE A 65 11.46 13.97 0.59
CA ILE A 65 10.63 12.97 -0.07
C ILE A 65 9.53 13.68 -0.86
N THR A 66 9.51 13.44 -2.17
CA THR A 66 8.52 14.02 -3.08
C THR A 66 7.89 12.94 -3.95
N GLY A 67 6.59 12.71 -3.78
CA GLY A 67 5.87 11.71 -4.57
C GLY A 67 6.27 10.27 -4.21
N GLU A 68 6.27 9.40 -5.22
CA GLU A 68 6.66 7.99 -5.07
C GLU A 68 8.16 7.85 -4.76
N PRO A 69 8.55 6.91 -3.90
CA PRO A 69 9.93 6.78 -3.47
C PRO A 69 10.79 6.23 -4.61
N THR A 70 11.99 6.78 -4.78
CA THR A 70 12.99 6.28 -5.74
C THR A 70 14.17 5.65 -5.01
N ILE A 71 14.95 4.83 -5.72
CA ILE A 71 16.24 4.32 -5.22
C ILE A 71 17.09 5.47 -4.68
N GLU A 72 17.13 6.59 -5.40
CA GLU A 72 17.93 7.76 -5.01
C GLU A 72 17.42 8.41 -3.71
N THR A 73 16.09 8.51 -3.54
CA THR A 73 15.50 9.01 -2.29
C THR A 73 15.90 8.14 -1.10
N MET A 74 15.88 6.81 -1.29
CA MET A 74 16.31 5.86 -0.26
C MET A 74 17.82 5.94 0.03
N ARG A 75 18.66 6.16 -0.98
CA ARG A 75 20.10 6.40 -0.81
C ARG A 75 20.36 7.65 0.03
N LYS A 76 19.73 8.77 -0.32
CA LYS A 76 19.84 10.04 0.43
C LYS A 76 19.44 9.87 1.89
N ALA A 77 18.29 9.25 2.15
CA ALA A 77 17.82 8.98 3.51
C ALA A 77 18.81 8.10 4.30
N SER A 78 19.35 7.06 3.65
CA SER A 78 20.35 6.17 4.24
C SER A 78 21.66 6.87 4.60
N THR A 79 22.13 7.80 3.74
CA THR A 79 23.31 8.63 4.00
C THR A 79 23.06 9.58 5.17
N ALA A 80 21.95 10.32 5.15
CA ALA A 80 21.59 11.25 6.20
C ALA A 80 21.44 10.55 7.57
N LEU A 81 20.87 9.35 7.62
CA LEU A 81 20.78 8.55 8.84
C LEU A 81 22.16 8.24 9.42
N LYS A 82 23.11 7.83 8.57
CA LYS A 82 24.48 7.48 9.01
C LYS A 82 25.21 8.70 9.55
N GLU A 83 25.04 9.85 8.91
CA GLU A 83 25.62 11.13 9.37
C GLU A 83 25.04 11.57 10.72
N ALA A 84 23.73 11.41 10.90
CA ALA A 84 23.04 11.66 12.18
C ALA A 84 23.44 10.69 13.30
N LYS A 85 24.09 9.56 12.96
CA LYS A 85 24.48 8.49 13.89
C LYS A 85 23.29 7.97 14.72
N SER A 86 22.10 8.02 14.13
CA SER A 86 20.86 7.62 14.78
C SER A 86 20.83 6.12 15.08
N ASN A 87 20.18 5.75 16.17
CA ASN A 87 20.05 4.37 16.64
C ASN A 87 18.61 3.83 16.56
N ILE A 88 17.67 4.65 16.08
CA ILE A 88 16.27 4.28 15.79
C ILE A 88 15.74 5.13 14.63
N VAL A 89 14.87 4.53 13.82
CA VAL A 89 14.17 5.22 12.73
C VAL A 89 12.69 5.38 13.06
N ILE A 90 12.12 6.56 12.80
CA ILE A 90 10.69 6.81 12.91
C ILE A 90 10.18 7.32 11.57
N GLY A 91 9.26 6.60 10.94
CA GLY A 91 8.60 7.06 9.71
C GLY A 91 7.21 7.61 10.02
N ILE A 92 6.92 8.84 9.58
CA ILE A 92 5.60 9.48 9.75
C ILE A 92 5.14 10.04 8.41
N GLY A 93 4.22 9.36 7.74
CA GLY A 93 3.79 9.77 6.41
C GLY A 93 2.96 8.73 5.68
N GLY A 94 2.84 8.88 4.36
CA GLY A 94 2.26 7.85 3.49
C GLY A 94 3.29 6.76 3.15
N GLY A 95 2.91 5.82 2.26
CA GLY A 95 3.77 4.68 1.88
C GLY A 95 5.19 5.06 1.45
N SER A 96 5.34 6.14 0.68
CA SER A 96 6.65 6.64 0.24
C SER A 96 7.62 6.95 1.40
N VAL A 97 7.08 7.59 2.45
CA VAL A 97 7.83 7.90 3.68
C VAL A 97 8.16 6.62 4.44
N LEU A 98 7.17 5.74 4.62
CA LEU A 98 7.34 4.52 5.40
C LEU A 98 8.36 3.57 4.75
N ASP A 99 8.30 3.38 3.44
CA ASP A 99 9.23 2.53 2.69
C ASP A 99 10.64 3.12 2.69
N THR A 100 10.77 4.45 2.57
CA THR A 100 12.07 5.14 2.70
C THR A 100 12.65 4.97 4.10
N ALA A 101 11.83 5.05 5.15
CA ALA A 101 12.25 4.82 6.53
C ALA A 101 12.74 3.38 6.75
N LYS A 102 12.01 2.38 6.24
CA LYS A 102 12.42 0.97 6.27
C LYS A 102 13.76 0.76 5.56
N ALA A 103 13.93 1.34 4.37
CA ALA A 103 15.17 1.24 3.59
C ALA A 103 16.36 1.85 4.34
N ALA A 104 16.20 3.05 4.91
CA ALA A 104 17.24 3.69 5.71
C ALA A 104 17.66 2.83 6.91
N ALA A 105 16.70 2.22 7.62
CA ALA A 105 16.97 1.31 8.74
C ALA A 105 17.77 0.06 8.34
N ILE A 106 17.50 -0.49 7.15
CA ILE A 106 18.24 -1.65 6.60
C ILE A 106 19.67 -1.24 6.25
N MET A 107 19.84 -0.13 5.53
CA MET A 107 21.13 0.35 5.05
C MET A 107 22.04 0.87 6.16
N ALA A 108 21.48 1.14 7.34
CA ALA A 108 22.24 1.47 8.54
C ALA A 108 23.12 0.31 9.03
N THR A 109 22.69 -0.94 8.84
CA THR A 109 23.40 -2.13 9.36
C THR A 109 23.87 -3.11 8.29
N ASN A 110 23.34 -3.00 7.06
CA ASN A 110 23.70 -3.85 5.93
C ASN A 110 24.55 -3.07 4.89
N SER A 111 25.55 -3.73 4.31
CA SER A 111 26.55 -3.09 3.44
C SER A 111 26.26 -3.25 1.95
N GLY A 112 26.56 -2.20 1.18
CA GLY A 112 26.32 -2.15 -0.25
C GLY A 112 25.43 -0.99 -0.63
N ASP A 113 24.84 -1.08 -1.82
CA ASP A 113 23.81 -0.15 -2.28
C ASP A 113 22.42 -0.74 -2.05
N ILE A 114 21.43 0.11 -1.77
CA ILE A 114 20.04 -0.34 -1.57
C ILE A 114 19.48 -1.03 -2.82
N SER A 115 19.92 -0.66 -4.02
CA SER A 115 19.49 -1.28 -5.29
C SER A 115 19.79 -2.79 -5.35
N GLN A 116 20.78 -3.26 -4.60
CA GLN A 116 21.20 -4.68 -4.59
C GLN A 116 20.27 -5.59 -3.79
N TYR A 117 19.35 -5.01 -3.01
CA TYR A 117 18.40 -5.75 -2.18
C TYR A 117 17.02 -5.87 -2.82
N PHE A 118 16.75 -5.15 -3.90
CA PHE A 118 15.49 -5.23 -4.65
C PHE A 118 15.47 -6.46 -5.56
N GLU A 119 14.30 -7.04 -5.75
CA GLU A 119 14.14 -8.24 -6.57
C GLU A 119 14.39 -7.97 -8.07
N PRO A 120 15.10 -8.85 -8.79
CA PRO A 120 15.78 -10.06 -8.31
C PRO A 120 17.04 -9.74 -7.47
N ALA A 121 17.03 -10.10 -6.19
CA ALA A 121 18.00 -9.58 -5.23
C ALA A 121 19.42 -10.14 -5.42
N GLU A 122 20.41 -9.26 -5.58
CA GLU A 122 21.84 -9.62 -5.59
C GLU A 122 22.35 -9.93 -4.18
N LYS A 123 21.74 -9.30 -3.15
CA LYS A 123 22.11 -9.43 -1.75
C LYS A 123 20.90 -9.74 -0.88
N LYS A 124 21.14 -10.55 0.15
CA LYS A 124 20.19 -10.80 1.24
C LYS A 124 20.45 -9.85 2.41
N ILE A 125 19.39 -9.48 3.12
CA ILE A 125 19.50 -8.78 4.40
C ILE A 125 20.02 -9.79 5.43
N LYS A 126 21.22 -9.54 5.96
CA LYS A 126 21.91 -10.48 6.87
C LYS A 126 22.00 -9.97 8.30
N GLN A 127 22.06 -8.66 8.46
CA GLN A 127 22.10 -8.00 9.76
C GLN A 127 20.72 -7.47 10.11
N LYS A 128 20.32 -7.60 11.39
CA LYS A 128 19.08 -7.00 11.87
C LYS A 128 19.13 -5.49 11.56
N PRO A 129 18.12 -4.91 10.89
CA PRO A 129 18.02 -3.47 10.68
C PRO A 129 17.98 -2.71 12.01
N LEU A 130 18.22 -1.40 11.97
CA LEU A 130 17.91 -0.57 13.13
C LEU A 130 16.43 -0.71 13.51
N PRO A 131 16.09 -0.60 14.80
CA PRO A 131 14.70 -0.58 15.22
C PRO A 131 13.93 0.54 14.51
N LYS A 132 12.68 0.27 14.17
CA LYS A 132 11.84 1.21 13.43
C LYS A 132 10.40 1.27 13.94
N ILE A 133 9.92 2.50 14.09
CA ILE A 133 8.53 2.82 14.43
C ILE A 133 7.87 3.48 13.22
N LEU A 134 6.76 2.93 12.73
CA LEU A 134 6.05 3.45 11.56
C LEU A 134 4.67 4.00 11.95
N VAL A 135 4.36 5.21 11.47
CA VAL A 135 3.14 5.95 11.76
C VAL A 135 2.49 6.38 10.44
N PRO A 136 1.47 5.65 9.95
CA PRO A 136 0.79 6.00 8.71
C PRO A 136 -0.05 7.28 8.90
N THR A 137 -0.06 8.12 7.86
CA THR A 137 -0.91 9.33 7.76
C THR A 137 -1.90 9.24 6.59
N THR A 138 -1.87 8.12 5.87
CA THR A 138 -2.82 7.76 4.81
C THR A 138 -3.42 6.40 5.13
N ALA A 139 -4.71 6.21 4.87
CA ALA A 139 -5.37 4.91 4.96
C ALA A 139 -5.35 4.23 3.59
N GLY A 140 -4.24 3.55 3.25
CA GLY A 140 -4.11 2.82 1.99
C GLY A 140 -3.09 1.70 2.02
N THR A 141 -1.80 2.07 1.97
CA THR A 141 -0.72 1.11 1.65
C THR A 141 -0.51 0.00 2.68
N GLY A 142 -0.89 0.23 3.95
CA GLY A 142 -0.61 -0.70 5.04
C GLY A 142 0.89 -0.96 5.26
N SER A 143 1.77 -0.09 4.74
CA SER A 143 3.23 -0.28 4.79
C SER A 143 3.75 -0.37 6.24
N GLU A 144 3.06 0.19 7.23
CA GLU A 144 3.40 0.01 8.64
C GLU A 144 3.33 -1.46 9.12
N THR A 145 2.63 -2.32 8.39
CA THR A 145 2.49 -3.76 8.68
C THR A 145 3.02 -4.70 7.59
N SER A 146 3.27 -4.19 6.38
CA SER A 146 3.74 -5.03 5.27
C SER A 146 5.23 -5.39 5.38
N PRO A 147 5.65 -6.55 4.84
CA PRO A 147 7.06 -6.94 4.72
C PRO A 147 7.72 -6.37 3.47
N GLU A 148 7.08 -5.38 2.81
CA GLU A 148 7.53 -4.85 1.53
C GLU A 148 8.11 -3.44 1.67
N ILE A 149 9.08 -3.16 0.81
CA ILE A 149 9.59 -1.82 0.52
C ILE A 149 9.48 -1.67 -0.98
N VAL A 150 8.76 -0.66 -1.46
CA VAL A 150 8.58 -0.43 -2.89
C VAL A 150 9.31 0.85 -3.31
N ALA A 151 9.94 0.84 -4.49
CA ALA A 151 10.60 2.00 -5.07
C ALA A 151 10.48 2.04 -6.58
N ILE A 152 10.67 3.21 -7.17
CA ILE A 152 10.85 3.40 -8.60
C ILE A 152 12.34 3.34 -8.93
N ASP A 153 12.69 2.42 -9.83
CA ASP A 153 13.95 2.43 -10.58
C ASP A 153 13.76 3.34 -11.80
N VAL A 154 14.24 4.57 -11.68
CA VAL A 154 14.10 5.60 -12.73
C VAL A 154 14.81 5.19 -14.01
N GLU A 155 15.96 4.52 -13.90
CA GLU A 155 16.75 4.08 -15.06
C GLU A 155 16.01 2.99 -15.85
N LYS A 156 15.34 2.07 -15.15
CA LYS A 156 14.56 0.99 -15.77
C LYS A 156 13.10 1.35 -16.05
N SER A 157 12.64 2.52 -15.59
CA SER A 157 11.22 2.93 -15.62
C SER A 157 10.30 1.83 -15.08
N ALA A 158 10.68 1.24 -13.94
CA ALA A 158 9.99 0.11 -13.34
C ALA A 158 9.81 0.33 -11.83
N LYS A 159 8.67 -0.16 -11.31
CA LYS A 159 8.48 -0.31 -9.87
C LYS A 159 9.10 -1.63 -9.44
N ILE A 160 9.94 -1.57 -8.41
CA ILE A 160 10.72 -2.66 -7.85
C ILE A 160 10.43 -2.76 -6.35
N PHE A 161 10.60 -3.94 -5.77
CA PHE A 161 10.32 -4.16 -4.36
C PHE A 161 11.39 -5.00 -3.65
N ILE A 162 11.49 -4.84 -2.33
CA ILE A 162 12.17 -5.74 -1.41
C ILE A 162 11.06 -6.44 -0.61
N ALA A 163 11.06 -7.77 -0.57
CA ALA A 163 10.17 -8.55 0.28
C ALA A 163 10.99 -9.36 1.28
N ASP A 164 11.08 -8.89 2.53
CA ASP A 164 11.86 -9.57 3.57
C ASP A 164 11.26 -9.30 4.97
N PRO A 165 11.14 -10.32 5.84
CA PRO A 165 10.80 -10.16 7.26
C PRO A 165 11.50 -9.01 8.00
N ALA A 166 12.74 -8.67 7.64
CA ALA A 166 13.52 -7.62 8.26
C ALA A 166 12.97 -6.20 8.00
N THR A 167 12.15 -6.01 6.96
CA THR A 167 11.53 -4.72 6.63
C THR A 167 10.33 -4.40 7.54
N ILE A 168 9.77 -5.40 8.25
CA ILE A 168 8.59 -5.25 9.10
C ILE A 168 8.91 -4.35 10.30
N ALA A 169 7.99 -3.44 10.64
CA ALA A 169 8.16 -2.54 11.77
C ALA A 169 8.33 -3.27 13.12
N ASP A 170 9.17 -2.72 13.99
CA ASP A 170 9.20 -3.18 15.39
C ASP A 170 7.93 -2.68 16.10
N VAL A 171 7.49 -1.44 15.81
CA VAL A 171 6.22 -0.89 16.29
C VAL A 171 5.48 -0.17 15.15
N ALA A 172 4.21 -0.49 14.94
CA ALA A 172 3.30 0.31 14.13
C ALA A 172 2.36 1.09 15.05
N ILE A 173 2.34 2.42 14.93
CA ILE A 173 1.40 3.28 15.66
C ILE A 173 0.39 3.85 14.68
N VAL A 174 -0.79 3.26 14.66
CA VAL A 174 -1.88 3.65 13.77
C VAL A 174 -2.83 4.56 14.56
N ASP A 175 -2.69 5.86 14.33
CA ASP A 175 -3.55 6.89 14.92
C ASP A 175 -4.47 7.47 13.84
N PRO A 176 -5.79 7.17 13.86
CA PRO A 176 -6.72 7.71 12.88
C PRO A 176 -6.77 9.25 12.84
N LEU A 177 -6.37 9.95 13.91
CA LEU A 177 -6.29 11.41 13.91
C LEU A 177 -5.12 11.96 13.06
N MET A 178 -4.21 11.09 12.62
CA MET A 178 -3.13 11.42 11.70
C MET A 178 -3.54 11.33 10.22
N THR A 179 -4.77 10.87 9.93
CA THR A 179 -5.29 10.77 8.55
C THR A 179 -6.36 11.82 8.22
N VAL A 180 -6.88 12.54 9.23
CA VAL A 180 -7.94 13.55 9.07
C VAL A 180 -7.57 14.66 8.07
N THR A 181 -6.30 15.09 8.06
CA THR A 181 -5.83 16.15 7.14
C THR A 181 -5.50 15.62 5.74
N CYS A 182 -5.72 14.32 5.46
CA CYS A 182 -5.46 13.74 4.16
C CYS A 182 -6.45 14.31 3.12
N PRO A 183 -5.97 14.94 2.03
CA PRO A 183 -6.85 15.55 1.03
C PRO A 183 -7.82 14.54 0.39
N PRO A 184 -8.99 14.96 -0.10
CA PRO A 184 -10.00 14.05 -0.69
C PRO A 184 -9.43 13.17 -1.81
N LYS A 185 -8.69 13.75 -2.76
CA LYS A 185 -8.08 12.98 -3.87
C LYS A 185 -7.10 11.91 -3.37
N GLN A 186 -6.30 12.21 -2.34
CA GLN A 186 -5.39 11.23 -1.75
C GLN A 186 -6.15 10.18 -0.95
N THR A 187 -7.25 10.56 -0.29
CA THR A 187 -8.14 9.64 0.45
C THR A 187 -8.81 8.65 -0.48
N ALA A 188 -9.35 9.10 -1.62
CA ALA A 188 -9.91 8.23 -2.64
C ALA A 188 -8.85 7.27 -3.19
N ALA A 189 -7.69 7.79 -3.61
CA ALA A 189 -6.61 6.98 -4.15
C ALA A 189 -6.12 5.93 -3.13
N SER A 190 -5.82 6.33 -1.90
CA SER A 190 -5.33 5.41 -0.87
C SER A 190 -6.41 4.41 -0.43
N GLY A 191 -7.68 4.84 -0.36
CA GLY A 191 -8.78 3.93 -0.04
C GLY A 191 -8.98 2.84 -1.09
N MET A 192 -8.85 3.19 -2.38
CA MET A 192 -8.90 2.21 -3.46
C MET A 192 -7.69 1.28 -3.48
N ASP A 193 -6.52 1.76 -3.06
CA ASP A 193 -5.34 0.94 -2.84
C ASP A 193 -5.57 -0.11 -1.73
N ALA A 194 -6.10 0.30 -0.58
CA ALA A 194 -6.50 -0.64 0.48
C ALA A 194 -7.56 -1.65 -0.01
N LEU A 195 -8.49 -1.22 -0.86
CA LEU A 195 -9.48 -2.12 -1.46
C LEU A 195 -8.82 -3.13 -2.40
N ALA A 196 -7.84 -2.69 -3.21
CA ALA A 196 -7.06 -3.55 -4.08
C ALA A 196 -6.38 -4.66 -3.27
N HIS A 197 -5.64 -4.30 -2.22
CA HIS A 197 -4.98 -5.26 -1.34
C HIS A 197 -5.95 -6.31 -0.80
N ALA A 198 -7.11 -5.88 -0.29
CA ALA A 198 -8.10 -6.78 0.28
C ALA A 198 -8.77 -7.68 -0.77
N VAL A 199 -9.22 -7.11 -1.88
CA VAL A 199 -9.88 -7.86 -2.96
C VAL A 199 -8.90 -8.85 -3.59
N GLU A 200 -7.67 -8.43 -3.88
CA GLU A 200 -6.67 -9.29 -4.49
C GLU A 200 -6.28 -10.43 -3.57
N CYS A 201 -6.05 -10.15 -2.28
CA CYS A 201 -5.80 -11.18 -1.27
C CYS A 201 -6.93 -12.20 -1.19
N PHE A 202 -8.19 -11.75 -1.27
CA PHE A 202 -9.34 -12.65 -1.28
C PHE A 202 -9.47 -13.44 -2.58
N LEU A 203 -8.94 -12.94 -3.71
CA LEU A 203 -9.03 -13.58 -5.02
C LEU A 203 -7.72 -14.27 -5.44
N VAL A 204 -6.86 -14.68 -4.50
CA VAL A 204 -5.67 -15.49 -4.82
C VAL A 204 -5.99 -16.97 -5.01
N SER A 205 -5.09 -17.70 -5.68
CA SER A 205 -5.22 -19.15 -5.92
C SER A 205 -5.14 -20.01 -4.66
N LYS A 206 -4.50 -19.50 -3.60
CA LYS A 206 -4.21 -20.25 -2.37
C LYS A 206 -4.60 -19.43 -1.12
N PRO A 207 -5.88 -19.07 -0.97
CA PRO A 207 -6.32 -18.30 0.19
C PRO A 207 -6.26 -19.18 1.45
N THR A 208 -6.17 -18.52 2.60
CA THR A 208 -6.29 -19.16 3.91
C THR A 208 -7.48 -18.56 4.68
N PRO A 209 -8.06 -19.25 5.67
CA PRO A 209 -9.11 -18.66 6.51
C PRO A 209 -8.68 -17.35 7.19
N LEU A 210 -7.39 -17.19 7.49
CA LEU A 210 -6.86 -15.98 8.12
C LEU A 210 -6.82 -14.80 7.15
N THR A 211 -6.35 -15.03 5.92
CA THR A 211 -6.38 -13.99 4.88
C THR A 211 -7.80 -13.60 4.51
N ASP A 212 -8.72 -14.57 4.46
CA ASP A 212 -10.13 -14.30 4.19
C ASP A 212 -10.75 -13.41 5.29
N ALA A 213 -10.41 -13.66 6.56
CA ALA A 213 -10.90 -12.84 7.68
C ALA A 213 -10.43 -11.37 7.58
N TYR A 214 -9.15 -11.15 7.25
CA TYR A 214 -8.61 -9.79 7.06
C TYR A 214 -9.21 -9.12 5.84
N ALA A 215 -9.22 -9.80 4.70
CA ALA A 215 -9.68 -9.27 3.42
C ALA A 215 -11.16 -8.89 3.45
N LEU A 216 -12.03 -9.78 3.93
CA LEU A 216 -13.47 -9.52 3.97
C LEU A 216 -13.83 -8.39 4.96
N HIS A 217 -13.14 -8.31 6.10
CA HIS A 217 -13.37 -7.21 7.03
C HIS A 217 -12.87 -5.88 6.48
N ALA A 218 -11.71 -5.84 5.83
CA ALA A 218 -11.19 -4.65 5.16
C ALA A 218 -12.15 -4.17 4.05
N VAL A 219 -12.61 -5.07 3.17
CA VAL A 219 -13.58 -4.74 2.11
C VAL A 219 -14.85 -4.13 2.70
N LYS A 220 -15.39 -4.73 3.76
CA LYS A 220 -16.60 -4.21 4.44
C LYS A 220 -16.40 -2.77 4.90
N LEU A 221 -15.34 -2.54 5.68
CA LEU A 221 -15.05 -1.22 6.24
C LEU A 221 -14.86 -0.19 5.14
N ILE A 222 -14.18 -0.54 4.05
CA ILE A 222 -13.97 0.37 2.92
C ILE A 222 -15.29 0.69 2.23
N ALA A 223 -16.10 -0.32 1.94
CA ALA A 223 -17.39 -0.13 1.28
C ALA A 223 -18.33 0.77 2.10
N GLU A 224 -18.30 0.64 3.43
CA GLU A 224 -19.12 1.40 4.38
C GLU A 224 -18.58 2.82 4.65
N ASN A 225 -17.27 3.08 4.51
CA ASN A 225 -16.67 4.32 5.06
C ASN A 225 -15.86 5.15 4.06
N LEU A 226 -15.43 4.63 2.91
CA LEU A 226 -14.57 5.39 1.99
C LEU A 226 -15.28 6.62 1.42
N ARG A 227 -16.57 6.50 1.08
CA ARG A 227 -17.39 7.62 0.62
C ARG A 227 -17.45 8.74 1.64
N GLU A 228 -17.68 8.38 2.90
CA GLU A 228 -17.75 9.34 4.00
C GLU A 228 -16.40 10.01 4.24
N ALA A 229 -15.31 9.24 4.30
CA ALA A 229 -13.97 9.79 4.47
C ALA A 229 -13.53 10.69 3.30
N TYR A 230 -14.09 10.49 2.11
CA TYR A 230 -13.83 11.31 0.93
C TYR A 230 -14.64 12.62 0.94
N HIS A 231 -15.96 12.54 1.13
CA HIS A 231 -16.87 13.69 1.09
C HIS A 231 -16.81 14.54 2.36
N HIS A 232 -16.55 13.91 3.51
CA HIS A 232 -16.44 14.54 4.82
C HIS A 232 -15.11 14.12 5.47
N GLY A 233 -14.02 14.70 4.99
CA GLY A 233 -12.66 14.32 5.37
C GLY A 233 -12.31 14.47 6.86
N ASP A 234 -13.12 15.21 7.62
CA ASP A 234 -13.02 15.37 9.07
C ASP A 234 -13.88 14.38 9.88
N ASP A 235 -14.65 13.50 9.23
CA ASP A 235 -15.36 12.41 9.90
C ASP A 235 -14.37 11.42 10.52
N VAL A 236 -14.22 11.52 11.84
CA VAL A 236 -13.25 10.73 12.59
C VAL A 236 -13.61 9.24 12.62
N GLU A 237 -14.87 8.87 12.49
CA GLU A 237 -15.31 7.47 12.50
C GLU A 237 -14.99 6.80 11.16
N ALA A 238 -15.29 7.47 10.05
CA ALA A 238 -14.90 7.03 8.72
C ALA A 238 -13.37 6.90 8.62
N ARG A 239 -12.62 7.88 9.11
CA ARG A 239 -11.14 7.82 9.18
C ARG A 239 -10.63 6.66 10.03
N TYR A 240 -11.28 6.40 11.18
CA TYR A 240 -10.95 5.28 12.06
C TYR A 240 -11.12 3.94 11.35
N ASN A 241 -12.28 3.74 10.70
CA ASN A 241 -12.60 2.51 10.00
C ASN A 241 -11.70 2.30 8.77
N MET A 242 -11.40 3.36 8.02
CA MET A 242 -10.46 3.31 6.91
C MET A 242 -9.03 2.98 7.36
N SER A 243 -8.58 3.52 8.50
CA SER A 243 -7.28 3.16 9.09
C SER A 243 -7.21 1.68 9.47
N ILE A 244 -8.27 1.10 10.05
CA ILE A 244 -8.32 -0.36 10.30
C ILE A 244 -8.22 -1.12 8.98
N ALA A 245 -9.00 -0.74 7.97
CA ALA A 245 -9.03 -1.43 6.70
C ALA A 245 -7.66 -1.44 6.00
N ALA A 246 -6.96 -0.30 5.99
CA ALA A 246 -5.62 -0.19 5.43
C ALA A 246 -4.60 -1.06 6.17
N THR A 247 -4.64 -1.07 7.51
CA THR A 247 -3.78 -1.95 8.33
C THR A 247 -4.06 -3.43 8.04
N LEU A 248 -5.33 -3.83 7.90
CA LEU A 248 -5.69 -5.19 7.49
C LEU A 248 -5.20 -5.53 6.08
N GLY A 249 -5.25 -4.57 5.15
CA GLY A 249 -4.66 -4.70 3.80
C GLY A 249 -3.16 -4.97 3.85
N GLY A 250 -2.40 -4.23 4.66
CA GLY A 250 -0.97 -4.50 4.86
C GLY A 250 -0.69 -5.88 5.48
N MET A 251 -1.53 -6.32 6.42
CA MET A 251 -1.45 -7.67 7.00
C MET A 251 -1.79 -8.79 6.00
N CYS A 252 -2.60 -8.51 4.97
CA CYS A 252 -2.82 -9.46 3.88
C CYS A 252 -1.53 -9.72 3.10
N MET A 253 -0.75 -8.67 2.81
CA MET A 253 0.51 -8.76 2.06
C MET A 253 1.60 -9.54 2.78
N VAL A 254 1.54 -9.59 4.12
CA VAL A 254 2.42 -10.47 4.93
C VAL A 254 2.23 -11.94 4.57
N LEU A 255 1.01 -12.33 4.20
CA LEU A 255 0.60 -13.72 4.08
C LEU A 255 0.65 -14.21 2.64
N ILE A 256 0.27 -13.35 1.68
CA ILE A 256 0.13 -13.69 0.28
C ILE A 256 0.48 -12.46 -0.58
N PRO A 257 1.24 -12.60 -1.69
CA PRO A 257 1.46 -11.51 -2.62
C PRO A 257 0.16 -11.04 -3.31
N CYS A 258 0.19 -9.84 -3.87
CA CYS A 258 -0.90 -9.32 -4.70
C CYS A 258 -1.06 -10.11 -6.02
N ASN A 259 -2.16 -9.88 -6.74
CA ASN A 259 -2.52 -10.64 -7.94
C ASN A 259 -2.29 -9.81 -9.23
N ILE A 260 -2.95 -10.17 -10.35
CA ILE A 260 -2.85 -9.43 -11.61
C ILE A 260 -3.20 -7.93 -11.48
N GLY A 261 -4.01 -7.53 -10.49
CA GLY A 261 -4.40 -6.16 -10.21
C GLY A 261 -3.20 -5.24 -9.96
N HIS A 262 -2.40 -5.52 -8.93
CA HIS A 262 -1.17 -4.75 -8.66
C HIS A 262 -0.15 -4.86 -9.79
N CYS A 263 -0.01 -6.06 -10.37
CA CYS A 263 0.91 -6.28 -11.50
C CYS A 263 0.63 -5.31 -12.67
N VAL A 264 -0.63 -5.16 -13.07
CA VAL A 264 -1.04 -4.20 -14.12
C VAL A 264 -0.93 -2.76 -13.62
N SER A 265 -1.41 -2.49 -12.40
CA SER A 265 -1.47 -1.13 -11.83
C SER A 265 -0.10 -0.48 -11.73
N GLU A 266 0.91 -1.22 -11.27
CA GLU A 266 2.27 -0.69 -11.18
C GLU A 266 2.95 -0.53 -12.54
N ALA A 267 2.64 -1.41 -13.51
CA ALA A 267 3.16 -1.29 -14.87
C ALA A 267 2.68 0.00 -15.54
N ILE A 268 1.39 0.32 -15.42
CA ILE A 268 0.82 1.56 -15.97
C ILE A 268 1.22 2.78 -15.13
N GLY A 269 1.28 2.63 -13.80
CA GLY A 269 1.59 3.70 -12.87
C GLY A 269 2.94 4.34 -13.15
N VAL A 270 3.99 3.53 -13.26
CA VAL A 270 5.34 4.05 -13.52
C VAL A 270 5.48 4.58 -14.95
N LYS A 271 4.98 3.84 -15.95
CA LYS A 271 5.15 4.22 -17.35
C LYS A 271 4.45 5.53 -17.71
N TYR A 272 3.29 5.81 -17.12
CA TYR A 272 2.48 6.98 -17.43
C TYR A 272 2.44 8.01 -16.30
N ASN A 273 3.27 7.84 -15.27
CA ASN A 273 3.35 8.73 -14.10
C ASN A 273 1.98 8.95 -13.43
N ILE A 274 1.24 7.85 -13.22
CA ILE A 274 -0.06 7.84 -12.55
C ILE A 274 0.16 7.46 -11.08
N PRO A 275 -0.42 8.20 -10.10
CA PRO A 275 -0.31 7.85 -8.69
C PRO A 275 -0.82 6.44 -8.41
N HIS A 276 -0.11 5.69 -7.54
CA HIS A 276 -0.34 4.25 -7.36
C HIS A 276 -1.80 3.88 -7.07
N GLY A 277 -2.44 4.51 -6.09
CA GLY A 277 -3.84 4.22 -5.75
C GLY A 277 -4.84 4.53 -6.86
N ILE A 278 -4.53 5.49 -7.75
CA ILE A 278 -5.33 5.76 -8.95
C ILE A 278 -5.14 4.63 -9.97
N SER A 279 -3.92 4.15 -10.16
CA SER A 279 -3.66 2.98 -11.00
C SER A 279 -4.37 1.73 -10.48
N CYS A 280 -4.35 1.49 -9.16
CA CYS A 280 -5.10 0.40 -8.52
C CYS A 280 -6.61 0.54 -8.81
N SER A 281 -7.18 1.73 -8.57
CA SER A 281 -8.59 2.03 -8.86
C SER A 281 -8.98 1.73 -10.31
N LEU A 282 -8.12 2.09 -11.28
CA LEU A 282 -8.35 1.88 -12.70
C LEU A 282 -8.40 0.39 -13.10
N VAL A 283 -7.85 -0.51 -12.29
CA VAL A 283 -7.65 -1.93 -12.66
C VAL A 283 -8.53 -2.88 -11.87
N ILE A 284 -8.84 -2.60 -10.59
CA ILE A 284 -9.59 -3.50 -9.71
C ILE A 284 -10.89 -4.06 -10.34
N PRO A 285 -11.80 -3.26 -10.94
CA PRO A 285 -13.02 -3.84 -11.52
C PRO A 285 -12.71 -4.84 -12.64
N TYR A 286 -11.68 -4.56 -13.45
CA TYR A 286 -11.30 -5.41 -14.57
C TYR A 286 -10.52 -6.66 -14.16
N GLN A 287 -9.72 -6.62 -13.08
CA GLN A 287 -9.11 -7.84 -12.54
C GLN A 287 -10.15 -8.77 -11.90
N MET A 288 -11.19 -8.20 -11.27
CA MET A 288 -12.34 -8.97 -10.78
C MET A 288 -13.08 -9.65 -11.93
N GLU A 289 -13.40 -8.91 -13.01
CA GLU A 289 -14.01 -9.50 -14.22
C GLU A 289 -13.11 -10.57 -14.85
N TYR A 290 -11.82 -10.32 -14.93
CA TYR A 290 -10.84 -11.25 -15.47
C TYR A 290 -10.81 -12.57 -14.70
N ASN A 291 -10.82 -12.52 -13.37
CA ASN A 291 -10.81 -13.71 -12.53
C ASN A 291 -12.21 -14.35 -12.35
N LEU A 292 -13.30 -13.69 -12.77
CA LEU A 292 -14.68 -14.17 -12.59
C LEU A 292 -14.94 -15.61 -13.05
N PRO A 293 -14.47 -16.06 -14.22
CA PRO A 293 -14.72 -17.44 -14.68
C PRO A 293 -14.16 -18.53 -13.76
N VAL A 294 -13.16 -18.21 -12.94
CA VAL A 294 -12.48 -19.17 -12.05
C VAL A 294 -12.66 -18.85 -10.56
N CYS A 295 -13.22 -17.68 -10.21
CA CYS A 295 -13.45 -17.22 -8.83
C CYS A 295 -14.91 -16.83 -8.55
N MET A 296 -15.87 -17.36 -9.31
CA MET A 296 -17.26 -16.92 -9.29
C MET A 296 -17.90 -16.94 -7.89
N GLU A 297 -17.78 -18.04 -7.14
CA GLU A 297 -18.34 -18.17 -5.78
C GLU A 297 -17.73 -17.17 -4.79
N ARG A 298 -16.42 -16.93 -4.91
CA ARG A 298 -15.72 -15.97 -4.06
C ARG A 298 -16.19 -14.55 -4.38
N LEU A 299 -16.24 -14.17 -5.65
CA LEU A 299 -16.79 -12.86 -6.04
C LEU A 299 -18.26 -12.70 -5.65
N ALA A 300 -19.08 -13.74 -5.77
CA ALA A 300 -20.48 -13.71 -5.31
C ALA A 300 -20.58 -13.45 -3.80
N SER A 301 -19.69 -14.06 -3.01
CA SER A 301 -19.60 -13.83 -1.57
C SER A 301 -19.16 -12.39 -1.25
N LEU A 302 -18.23 -11.85 -2.03
CA LEU A 302 -17.70 -10.48 -1.86
C LEU A 302 -18.76 -9.39 -2.09
N ALA A 303 -19.73 -9.63 -2.97
CA ALA A 303 -20.75 -8.65 -3.34
C ALA A 303 -21.51 -8.09 -2.12
N GLY A 304 -21.87 -8.94 -1.16
CA GLY A 304 -22.56 -8.49 0.07
C GLY A 304 -21.68 -7.59 0.95
N TYR A 305 -20.39 -7.90 1.06
CA TYR A 305 -19.42 -7.06 1.79
C TYR A 305 -19.18 -5.71 1.12
N LEU A 306 -19.37 -5.64 -0.20
CA LEU A 306 -19.34 -4.39 -0.97
C LEU A 306 -20.68 -3.61 -0.91
N GLY A 307 -21.66 -4.09 -0.14
CA GLY A 307 -22.97 -3.44 0.02
C GLY A 307 -24.01 -3.79 -1.04
N ALA A 308 -23.74 -4.73 -1.95
CA ALA A 308 -24.70 -5.14 -2.96
C ALA A 308 -25.76 -6.09 -2.40
N ASN A 309 -27.03 -5.87 -2.74
CA ASN A 309 -28.10 -6.82 -2.45
C ASN A 309 -28.05 -8.02 -3.41
N THR A 310 -27.76 -9.20 -2.89
CA THR A 310 -27.63 -10.47 -3.64
C THR A 310 -28.83 -11.40 -3.45
N CYS A 311 -29.87 -11.00 -2.71
CA CYS A 311 -31.05 -11.83 -2.48
C CYS A 311 -31.72 -12.22 -3.80
N GLY A 312 -31.92 -13.51 -4.01
CA GLY A 312 -32.53 -14.06 -5.23
C GLY A 312 -31.63 -14.04 -6.48
N CYS A 313 -30.38 -13.57 -6.39
CA CYS A 313 -29.43 -13.63 -7.51
C CYS A 313 -28.90 -15.06 -7.72
N SER A 314 -28.63 -15.41 -8.98
CA SER A 314 -27.71 -16.52 -9.26
C SER A 314 -26.30 -16.19 -8.75
N VAL A 315 -25.46 -17.19 -8.53
CA VAL A 315 -24.04 -16.99 -8.16
C VAL A 315 -23.34 -16.07 -9.17
N ARG A 316 -23.61 -16.27 -10.47
CA ARG A 316 -23.01 -15.45 -11.53
C ARG A 316 -23.46 -13.99 -11.47
N ASP A 317 -24.73 -13.73 -11.21
CA ASP A 317 -25.24 -12.36 -11.12
C ASP A 317 -24.76 -11.67 -9.84
N ALA A 318 -24.66 -12.40 -8.73
CA ALA A 318 -24.03 -11.90 -7.52
C ALA A 318 -22.54 -11.54 -7.74
N ALA A 319 -21.78 -12.38 -8.45
CA ALA A 319 -20.38 -12.09 -8.79
C ALA A 319 -20.23 -10.83 -9.65
N LYS A 320 -21.13 -10.61 -10.62
CA LYS A 320 -21.16 -9.37 -11.43
C LYS A 320 -21.49 -8.15 -10.57
N LYS A 321 -22.45 -8.27 -9.65
CA LYS A 321 -22.78 -7.18 -8.71
C LYS A 321 -21.60 -6.75 -7.84
N ALA A 322 -20.65 -7.64 -7.52
CA ALA A 322 -19.41 -7.25 -6.84
C ALA A 322 -18.58 -6.28 -7.71
N VAL A 323 -18.43 -6.58 -9.00
CA VAL A 323 -17.74 -5.70 -9.94
C VAL A 323 -18.44 -4.35 -10.05
N ASP A 324 -19.78 -4.37 -10.21
CA ASP A 324 -20.58 -3.16 -10.34
C ASP A 324 -20.49 -2.28 -9.09
N ALA A 325 -20.49 -2.88 -7.89
CA ALA A 325 -20.34 -2.14 -6.63
C ALA A 325 -18.98 -1.40 -6.54
N VAL A 326 -17.90 -2.00 -7.04
CA VAL A 326 -16.59 -1.33 -7.12
C VAL A 326 -16.63 -0.19 -8.15
N LYS A 327 -17.24 -0.40 -9.31
CA LYS A 327 -17.40 0.66 -10.34
C LYS A 327 -18.19 1.86 -9.79
N THR A 328 -19.31 1.61 -9.11
CA THR A 328 -20.10 2.66 -8.45
C THR A 328 -19.29 3.35 -7.36
N LEU A 329 -18.49 2.62 -6.57
CA LEU A 329 -17.61 3.25 -5.58
C LEU A 329 -16.61 4.21 -6.25
N ILE A 330 -15.99 3.82 -7.36
CA ILE A 330 -15.05 4.66 -8.13
C ILE A 330 -15.73 5.95 -8.62
N GLU A 331 -16.97 5.85 -9.11
CA GLU A 331 -17.79 7.01 -9.51
C GLU A 331 -18.10 7.94 -8.33
N ASP A 332 -18.54 7.38 -7.21
CA ASP A 332 -18.97 8.14 -6.04
C ASP A 332 -17.82 8.93 -5.37
N ILE A 333 -16.58 8.52 -5.58
CA ILE A 333 -15.37 9.21 -5.09
C ILE A 333 -14.60 9.93 -6.19
N GLU A 334 -15.25 10.12 -7.35
CA GLU A 334 -14.81 10.94 -8.48
C GLU A 334 -13.43 10.55 -9.05
N LEU A 335 -13.14 9.25 -9.11
CA LEU A 335 -11.91 8.75 -9.72
C LEU A 335 -12.10 8.43 -11.21
N PRO A 336 -11.01 8.45 -12.01
CA PRO A 336 -11.08 8.09 -13.43
C PRO A 336 -11.61 6.67 -13.65
N LYS A 337 -12.41 6.50 -14.70
CA LYS A 337 -13.17 5.26 -14.95
C LYS A 337 -12.51 4.32 -15.96
N GLY A 338 -11.51 4.80 -16.68
CA GLY A 338 -10.75 4.01 -17.64
C GLY A 338 -9.42 4.65 -18.05
N LEU A 339 -8.55 3.84 -18.66
CA LEU A 339 -7.18 4.26 -19.02
C LEU A 339 -7.16 5.43 -20.02
N LYS A 340 -8.21 5.58 -20.83
CA LYS A 340 -8.34 6.72 -21.76
C LYS A 340 -8.40 8.08 -21.04
N GLU A 341 -9.01 8.15 -19.85
CA GLU A 341 -9.20 9.39 -19.09
C GLU A 341 -7.89 9.88 -18.43
N VAL A 342 -6.92 8.99 -18.28
CA VAL A 342 -5.56 9.30 -17.81
C VAL A 342 -4.54 9.35 -18.95
N ASN A 343 -5.02 9.58 -20.18
CA ASN A 343 -4.21 9.80 -21.38
C ASN A 343 -3.30 8.63 -21.79
N ILE A 344 -3.67 7.39 -21.46
CA ILE A 344 -2.94 6.22 -21.97
C ILE A 344 -3.33 5.98 -23.44
N PRO A 345 -2.37 5.95 -24.39
CA PRO A 345 -2.67 5.70 -25.79
C PRO A 345 -3.18 4.27 -26.02
N LYS A 346 -4.27 4.10 -26.78
CA LYS A 346 -4.78 2.76 -27.16
C LYS A 346 -3.71 1.93 -27.89
N ALA A 347 -2.84 2.59 -28.65
CA ALA A 347 -1.75 1.95 -29.38
C ALA A 347 -0.70 1.28 -28.48
N ASP A 348 -0.66 1.61 -27.18
CA ASP A 348 0.27 1.00 -26.23
C ASP A 348 -0.24 -0.31 -25.63
N ILE A 349 -1.53 -0.63 -25.76
CA ILE A 349 -2.15 -1.84 -25.18
C ILE A 349 -1.41 -3.12 -25.60
N PRO A 350 -1.08 -3.37 -26.88
CA PRO A 350 -0.36 -4.59 -27.26
C PRO A 350 1.01 -4.73 -26.57
N LYS A 351 1.76 -3.62 -26.44
CA LYS A 351 3.07 -3.61 -25.78
C LYS A 351 2.95 -3.83 -24.27
N LEU A 352 1.91 -3.29 -23.64
CA LEU A 352 1.62 -3.52 -22.22
C LEU A 352 1.26 -4.99 -21.97
N ALA A 353 0.39 -5.58 -22.80
CA ALA A 353 0.04 -6.99 -22.70
C ALA A 353 1.28 -7.89 -22.85
N GLU A 354 2.13 -7.59 -23.83
CA GLU A 354 3.38 -8.33 -24.04
C GLU A 354 4.32 -8.23 -22.82
N TYR A 355 4.50 -7.03 -22.26
CA TYR A 355 5.33 -6.84 -21.06
C TYR A 355 4.78 -7.61 -19.85
N LEU A 356 3.47 -7.57 -19.63
CA LEU A 356 2.83 -8.27 -18.51
C LEU A 356 2.97 -9.78 -18.64
N VAL A 357 2.68 -10.34 -19.83
CA VAL A 357 2.70 -11.77 -20.08
C VAL A 357 4.14 -12.31 -20.17
N ASN A 358 5.06 -11.61 -20.82
CA ASN A 358 6.39 -12.19 -21.05
C ASN A 358 7.39 -11.91 -19.92
N LYS A 359 7.12 -10.91 -19.07
CA LYS A 359 8.07 -10.49 -18.03
C LYS A 359 7.42 -10.29 -16.67
N ARG A 360 6.54 -9.29 -16.52
CA ARG A 360 6.10 -8.82 -15.19
C ARG A 360 5.34 -9.87 -14.39
N GLN A 361 4.60 -10.78 -15.04
CA GLN A 361 3.90 -11.85 -14.32
C GLN A 361 4.82 -12.76 -13.50
N TYR A 362 6.08 -12.91 -13.90
CA TYR A 362 7.06 -13.74 -13.18
C TYR A 362 7.67 -13.01 -11.99
N GLU A 363 7.77 -11.67 -12.06
CA GLU A 363 8.21 -10.82 -10.95
C GLU A 363 7.21 -10.88 -9.77
N TYR A 364 5.93 -11.11 -10.06
CA TYR A 364 4.85 -11.29 -9.07
C TYR A 364 4.49 -12.75 -8.77
N GLU A 365 5.20 -13.70 -9.38
CA GLU A 365 4.84 -15.12 -9.29
C GLU A 365 3.36 -15.42 -9.63
N LEU A 366 2.74 -14.66 -10.55
CA LEU A 366 1.32 -14.84 -10.91
C LEU A 366 0.96 -16.25 -11.39
N PRO A 367 1.83 -17.04 -12.06
CA PRO A 367 1.54 -18.43 -12.35
C PRO A 367 1.23 -19.30 -11.12
N VAL A 368 1.66 -18.88 -9.93
CA VAL A 368 1.39 -19.54 -8.65
C VAL A 368 0.17 -18.93 -7.96
N TRP A 369 0.07 -17.60 -7.96
CA TRP A 369 -0.85 -16.87 -7.07
C TRP A 369 -2.10 -16.30 -7.74
N ASN A 370 -2.08 -16.04 -9.05
CA ASN A 370 -3.26 -15.57 -9.75
C ASN A 370 -4.14 -16.76 -10.19
N PRO A 371 -5.45 -16.77 -9.89
CA PRO A 371 -6.33 -17.91 -10.18
C PRO A 371 -6.45 -18.24 -11.67
N ARG A 372 -6.47 -17.22 -12.52
CA ARG A 372 -6.58 -17.37 -13.97
C ARG A 372 -5.22 -17.18 -14.62
N LYS A 373 -4.73 -18.20 -15.32
CA LYS A 373 -3.49 -18.13 -16.10
C LYS A 373 -3.55 -17.01 -17.16
N LEU A 374 -2.49 -16.21 -17.21
CA LEU A 374 -2.34 -15.14 -18.19
C LEU A 374 -1.99 -15.70 -19.57
N THR A 375 -2.67 -15.20 -20.60
CA THR A 375 -2.36 -15.38 -22.02
C THR A 375 -2.38 -14.02 -22.71
N MET A 376 -1.72 -13.91 -23.87
CA MET A 376 -1.78 -12.66 -24.64
C MET A 376 -3.21 -12.22 -24.94
N GLU A 377 -4.09 -13.16 -25.31
CA GLU A 377 -5.49 -12.89 -25.63
C GLU A 377 -6.26 -12.31 -24.41
N ASN A 378 -6.21 -13.00 -23.26
CA ASN A 378 -7.03 -12.61 -22.12
C ASN A 378 -6.51 -11.35 -21.39
N VAL A 379 -5.21 -11.10 -21.43
CA VAL A 379 -4.61 -9.86 -20.88
C VAL A 379 -4.91 -8.69 -21.82
N THR A 380 -4.87 -8.89 -23.13
CA THR A 380 -5.26 -7.84 -24.09
C THR A 380 -6.73 -7.46 -23.90
N GLU A 381 -7.63 -8.44 -23.75
CA GLU A 381 -9.06 -8.19 -23.49
C GLU A 381 -9.26 -7.40 -22.18
N LEU A 382 -8.56 -7.75 -21.10
CA LEU A 382 -8.59 -7.01 -19.84
C LEU A 382 -8.19 -5.54 -20.07
N LEU A 383 -7.06 -5.31 -20.74
CA LEU A 383 -6.53 -3.98 -20.98
C LEU A 383 -7.39 -3.14 -21.92
N GLU A 384 -8.03 -3.76 -22.92
CA GLU A 384 -8.96 -3.08 -23.82
C GLU A 384 -10.21 -2.61 -23.07
N LYS A 385 -10.80 -3.47 -22.22
CA LYS A 385 -11.92 -3.08 -21.34
C LYS A 385 -11.51 -1.98 -20.38
N ALA A 386 -10.34 -2.12 -19.75
CA ALA A 386 -9.80 -1.10 -18.86
C ALA A 386 -9.59 0.23 -19.59
N TRP A 387 -9.17 0.19 -20.85
CA TRP A 387 -9.01 1.39 -21.67
C TRP A 387 -10.33 2.08 -22.00
N GLU A 388 -11.36 1.30 -22.37
CA GLU A 388 -12.69 1.82 -22.70
C GLU A 388 -13.37 2.48 -21.50
N GLY A 389 -13.18 1.94 -20.30
CA GLY A 389 -13.83 2.45 -19.10
C GLY A 389 -15.26 1.93 -18.94
N PHE A 390 -16.00 2.54 -18.01
CA PHE A 390 -17.44 2.35 -17.83
C PHE A 390 -18.18 3.70 -17.76
#